data_AF-A0A3D5NAD2-F1
#
_entry.id   AF-A0A3D5NAD2-F1
#
_cell.length_a   1.000
_cell.length_b   1.000
_cell.length_c   1.000
_cell.angle_alpha   90.00
_cell.angle_beta   90.00
_cell.angle_gamma   90.00
#
_symmetry.space_group_name_H-M   'P 1'
#
loop_
_entity.id
_entity.type
_entity.pdbx_description
1 polymer ?
#
loop_
_entity_poly.entity_id
_entity_poly.type
_entity_poly.pdbx_seq_one_letter_code
_entity_poly.pdbx_strand_id
1 'polypeptide(L)'
;MDWIVPFTLTVITASTPLLLAASGELITEKSGVLNLGVEGMMLVGAIAGFAVTATTGSAILGIFASVVAGALISLIFAFLTLTLMANQ
;
A
#
# COMPACT_ATOMS: atom_id res chain seq x y z
N MET A 1 12.52 29.84 11.37
CA MET A 1 13.13 28.69 10.67
C MET A 1 12.64 27.36 11.24
N ASP A 2 11.87 27.37 12.32
CA ASP A 2 11.50 26.18 13.10
C ASP A 2 10.47 25.27 12.41
N TRP A 3 9.82 25.74 11.35
CA TRP A 3 8.86 24.96 10.55
C TRP A 3 9.54 24.06 9.50
N ILE A 4 10.81 24.34 9.15
CA ILE A 4 11.52 23.60 8.10
C ILE A 4 11.80 22.17 8.56
N VAL A 5 12.28 21.99 9.79
CA VAL A 5 12.60 20.67 10.35
C VAL A 5 11.39 19.72 10.39
N PRO A 6 10.24 20.08 10.99
CA PRO A 6 9.08 19.19 11.01
C PRO A 6 8.50 18.95 9.62
N PHE A 7 8.52 19.96 8.73
CA PHE A 7 8.11 19.79 7.33
C PHE A 7 8.94 18.70 6.64
N THR A 8 10.27 18.80 6.70
CA THR A 8 11.17 17.82 6.07
C THR A 8 11.00 16.42 6.66
N LEU A 9 10.85 16.28 7.97
CA LEU A 9 10.62 14.98 8.62
C LEU A 9 9.31 14.32 8.15
N THR A 10 8.24 15.10 8.03
CA THR A 10 6.94 14.58 7.60
C THR A 10 7.00 14.11 6.15
N VAL A 11 7.64 14.90 5.27
CA VAL A 11 7.84 14.55 3.86
C VAL A 11 8.61 13.23 3.74
N ILE A 12 9.77 13.11 4.38
CA ILE A 12 10.61 11.89 4.27
C ILE A 12 9.85 10.65 4.76
N THR A 13 9.15 10.77 5.88
CA THR A 13 8.42 9.65 6.50
C THR A 13 7.25 9.19 5.65
N ALA A 14 6.52 10.12 5.02
CA ALA A 14 5.42 9.79 4.11
C ALA A 14 5.90 9.29 2.74
N SER A 15 6.94 9.91 2.17
CA SER A 15 7.44 9.57 0.84
C SER A 15 8.09 8.19 0.76
N THR A 16 8.70 7.69 1.82
CA THR A 16 9.37 6.37 1.80
C THR A 16 8.43 5.22 1.44
N PRO A 17 7.29 5.00 2.13
CA PRO A 17 6.34 3.96 1.74
C PRO A 17 5.68 4.25 0.38
N LEU A 18 5.44 5.52 0.04
CA LEU A 18 4.88 5.90 -1.26
C LEU A 18 5.81 5.56 -2.42
N LEU A 19 7.13 5.73 -2.27
CA LEU A 19 8.11 5.34 -3.28
C LEU A 19 8.12 3.82 -3.52
N LEU A 20 7.96 3.02 -2.46
CA LEU A 20 7.84 1.57 -2.59
C LEU A 20 6.55 1.19 -3.34
N ALA A 21 5.44 1.84 -3.02
CA ALA A 21 4.16 1.63 -3.71
C ALA A 21 4.23 2.06 -5.19
N ALA A 22 4.78 3.23 -5.48
CA ALA A 22 4.96 3.75 -6.84
C ALA A 22 5.87 2.84 -7.68
N SER A 23 6.87 2.20 -7.08
CA SER A 23 7.71 1.22 -7.77
C SER A 23 6.91 -0.03 -8.18
N GLY A 24 5.97 -0.47 -7.35
CA GLY A 24 5.03 -1.53 -7.69
C GLY A 24 4.03 -1.08 -8.76
N GLU A 25 3.51 0.14 -8.63
CA GLU A 25 2.58 0.74 -9.58
C GLU A 25 3.19 0.84 -10.98
N LEU A 26 4.46 1.24 -11.08
CA LEU A 26 5.21 1.27 -12.33
C LEU A 26 5.18 -0.09 -13.05
N ILE A 27 5.30 -1.21 -12.31
CA ILE A 27 5.26 -2.55 -12.91
C ILE A 27 3.88 -2.84 -13.51
N THR A 28 2.80 -2.49 -12.80
CA THR A 28 1.42 -2.59 -13.30
C THR A 28 1.17 -1.66 -14.49
N GLU A 29 1.67 -0.43 -14.45
CA GLU A 29 1.51 0.51 -15.57
C GLU A 29 2.20 -0.03 -16.83
N LYS A 30 3.36 -0.68 -16.68
CA LYS A 30 4.09 -1.34 -17.77
C LYS A 30 3.35 -2.54 -18.36
N SER A 31 2.39 -3.14 -17.65
CA SER A 31 1.49 -4.17 -18.19
C SER A 31 0.22 -3.59 -18.84
N GLY A 32 0.08 -2.26 -18.87
CA GLY A 32 -1.07 -1.56 -19.46
C GLY A 32 -2.24 -1.36 -18.49
N VAL A 33 -2.01 -1.54 -17.18
CA VAL A 33 -3.04 -1.49 -16.14
C VAL A 33 -2.63 -0.42 -15.13
N LEU A 34 -3.35 0.71 -15.11
CA LEU A 34 -3.07 1.81 -14.19
C LEU A 34 -3.82 1.58 -12.87
N ASN A 35 -3.11 1.44 -11.76
CA ASN A 35 -3.73 1.14 -10.47
C ASN A 35 -3.91 2.38 -9.59
N LEU A 36 -4.92 3.22 -9.86
CA LEU A 36 -5.21 4.39 -9.01
C LEU A 36 -5.68 3.99 -7.59
N GLY A 37 -6.08 2.74 -7.39
CA GLY A 37 -6.48 2.19 -6.10
C GLY A 37 -5.31 1.81 -5.18
N VAL A 38 -4.05 2.02 -5.58
CA VAL A 38 -2.87 1.55 -4.84
C VAL A 38 -2.79 2.12 -3.42
N GLU A 39 -3.18 3.38 -3.21
CA GLU A 39 -3.25 3.98 -1.85
C GLU A 39 -4.23 3.22 -0.94
N GLY A 40 -5.37 2.80 -1.49
CA GLY A 40 -6.33 1.96 -0.78
C GLY A 40 -5.74 0.61 -0.39
N MET A 41 -4.99 -0.03 -1.30
CA MET A 41 -4.30 -1.29 -1.02
C MET A 41 -3.26 -1.14 0.10
N MET A 42 -2.51 -0.04 0.10
CA MET A 42 -1.57 0.29 1.16
C MET A 42 -2.27 0.45 2.52
N LEU A 43 -3.39 1.18 2.56
CA LEU A 43 -4.17 1.39 3.79
C LEU A 43 -4.72 0.08 4.35
N VAL A 44 -5.21 -0.82 3.49
CA VAL A 44 -5.68 -2.14 3.93
C VAL A 44 -4.54 -2.99 4.47
N GLY A 45 -3.37 -2.98 3.82
CA GLY A 45 -2.18 -3.64 4.36
C GLY A 45 -1.75 -3.07 5.72
N ALA A 46 -1.77 -1.74 5.86
CA ALA A 46 -1.40 -1.06 7.10
C ALA A 46 -2.34 -1.39 8.26
N ILE A 47 -3.66 -1.33 8.04
CA ILE A 47 -4.64 -1.62 9.09
C ILE A 47 -4.59 -3.09 9.52
N ALA A 48 -4.40 -4.01 8.58
CA ALA A 48 -4.29 -5.44 8.86
C ALA A 48 -3.03 -5.75 9.71
N GLY A 49 -1.88 -5.20 9.32
CA GLY A 49 -0.64 -5.37 10.08
C GLY A 49 -0.69 -4.74 11.46
N PHE A 50 -1.30 -3.55 11.59
CA PHE A 50 -1.55 -2.91 12.86
C PHE A 50 -2.45 -3.78 13.75
N ALA A 51 -3.59 -4.26 13.25
CA ALA A 51 -4.52 -5.07 14.01
C ALA A 51 -3.88 -6.37 14.54
N VAL A 52 -3.09 -7.05 13.70
CA VAL A 52 -2.38 -8.28 14.10
C VAL A 52 -1.27 -7.98 15.08
N THR A 53 -0.48 -6.93 14.87
CA THR A 53 0.59 -6.55 15.82
C THR A 53 0.00 -6.14 17.18
N ALA A 54 -1.09 -5.36 17.18
CA ALA A 54 -1.74 -4.87 18.39
C ALA A 54 -2.37 -5.99 19.23
N THR A 55 -2.87 -7.04 18.58
CA THR A 55 -3.52 -8.17 19.26
C THR A 55 -2.55 -9.27 19.67
N THR A 56 -1.51 -9.53 18.88
CA THR A 56 -0.55 -10.62 19.11
C THR A 56 0.73 -10.18 19.81
N GLY A 57 1.04 -8.88 19.78
CA GLY A 57 2.34 -8.33 20.20
C GLY A 57 3.51 -8.64 19.23
N SER A 58 3.27 -9.38 18.14
CA SER A 58 4.32 -9.80 17.20
C SER A 58 4.33 -8.94 15.95
N ALA A 59 5.38 -8.14 15.78
CA ALA A 59 5.60 -7.35 14.57
C ALA A 59 5.77 -8.22 13.32
N ILE A 60 6.37 -9.41 13.45
CA ILE A 60 6.58 -10.34 12.33
C ILE A 60 5.23 -10.83 11.79
N LEU A 61 4.31 -11.22 12.69
CA LEU A 61 2.96 -11.62 12.29
C LEU A 61 2.21 -10.46 11.63
N GLY A 62 2.39 -9.24 12.13
CA GLY A 62 1.86 -8.02 11.51
C GLY A 62 2.35 -7.83 10.07
N ILE A 63 3.64 -7.98 9.83
CA ILE A 63 4.22 -7.85 8.48
C ILE A 63 3.60 -8.88 7.52
N PHE A 64 3.52 -10.15 7.94
CA PHE A 64 2.88 -11.19 7.11
C PHE A 64 1.40 -10.88 6.85
N ALA A 65 0.67 -10.40 7.85
CA ALA A 65 -0.73 -10.01 7.69
C ALA A 65 -0.89 -8.85 6.70
N SER A 66 -0.04 -7.83 6.75
CA SER A 66 -0.03 -6.73 5.78
C SER A 66 0.19 -7.20 4.34
N VAL A 67 1.17 -8.09 4.13
CA VAL A 67 1.49 -8.64 2.80
C VAL A 67 0.30 -9.42 2.25
N VAL A 68 -0.29 -10.31 3.05
CA VAL A 68 -1.44 -11.12 2.63
C VAL A 68 -2.66 -10.25 2.35
N ALA A 69 -2.97 -9.28 3.22
CA ALA A 69 -4.10 -8.38 3.02
C ALA A 69 -3.96 -7.53 1.76
N GLY A 70 -2.78 -6.93 1.53
CA GLY A 70 -2.49 -6.17 0.32
C GLY A 70 -2.62 -7.02 -0.95
N ALA A 71 -2.09 -8.25 -0.93
CA ALA A 71 -2.20 -9.18 -2.06
C ALA A 71 -3.66 -9.55 -2.35
N LEU A 72 -4.49 -9.79 -1.33
CA LEU A 72 -5.91 -10.08 -1.51
C LEU A 72 -6.68 -8.92 -2.13
N ILE A 73 -6.43 -7.67 -1.70
CA ILE A 73 -7.05 -6.50 -2.34
C ILE A 73 -6.54 -6.33 -3.78
N SER A 74 -5.26 -6.56 -4.03
CA SER A 74 -4.71 -6.52 -5.39
C SER A 74 -5.35 -7.56 -6.31
N LEU A 75 -5.69 -8.75 -5.79
CA LEU A 75 -6.42 -9.77 -6.55
C LEU A 75 -7.85 -9.34 -6.88
N ILE A 76 -8.54 -8.69 -5.93
CA ILE A 76 -9.87 -8.11 -6.19
C ILE A 76 -9.77 -7.05 -7.29
N PHE A 77 -8.81 -6.14 -7.19
CA PHE A 77 -8.56 -5.14 -8.25
C PHE A 77 -8.30 -5.81 -9.60
N ALA A 78 -7.39 -6.79 -9.65
CA ALA A 78 -7.08 -7.52 -10.88
C ALA A 78 -8.32 -8.20 -11.48
N PHE A 79 -9.19 -8.78 -10.65
CA PHE A 79 -10.45 -9.36 -11.13
C PHE A 79 -11.36 -8.28 -11.74
N LEU A 80 -11.56 -7.15 -11.06
CA LEU A 80 -12.39 -6.05 -11.54
C LEU A 80 -11.86 -5.45 -12.85
N THR A 81 -10.56 -5.24 -12.96
CA THR A 81 -9.97 -4.52 -14.10
C THR A 81 -9.67 -5.43 -15.28
N LEU A 82 -9.16 -6.64 -15.05
CA LEU A 82 -8.80 -7.58 -16.12
C LEU A 82 -10.00 -8.40 -16.63
N THR A 83 -10.94 -8.75 -15.74
CA THR A 83 -12.08 -9.61 -16.13
C THR A 83 -13.32 -8.78 -16.43
N LEU A 84 -13.64 -7.81 -15.58
CA LEU A 84 -14.87 -7.02 -15.71
C LEU A 84 -14.69 -5.70 -16.46
N MET A 85 -13.46 -5.36 -16.85
CA MET A 85 -13.13 -4.11 -17.55
C MET A 85 -13.64 -2.86 -16.80
N ALA A 86 -13.64 -2.91 -15.46
CA ALA A 86 -13.95 -1.75 -14.64
C ALA A 86 -12.92 -0.63 -14.88
N ASN A 87 -13.38 0.61 -14.77
CA ASN A 87 -12.46 1.75 -14.81
C ASN A 87 -11.53 1.71 -13.60
N GLN A 88 -10.28 2.09 -13.84
CA GLN A 88 -9.20 2.01 -12.87
C GLN A 88 -8.86 3.39 -12.33
#